data_AF-A0A952DZX1-F1
#
_entry.id   AF-A0A952DZX1-F1
#
_cell.length_a   1.000
_cell.length_b   1.000
_cell.length_c   1.000
_cell.angle_alpha   90.00
_cell.angle_beta   90.00
_cell.angle_gamma   90.00
#
_symmetry.space_group_name_H-M   'P 1'
#
loop_
_entity.id
_entity.type
_entity.pdbx_description
1 polymer ?
#
loop_
_entity_poly.entity_id
_entity_poly.type
_entity_poly.pdbx_seq_one_letter_code
_entity_poly.pdbx_strand_id
1 'polypeptide(L)'
;MAQITFSHTELIKILFSNELLPKEILRPKVEGDEIHFVVKTKLPLLQFVPVSLRYLSYTDNNAIFELTVVNSSLNKMIGRLNLLSKINAPAYVKLDFPKVSVNVNELLKEKNIRGILLKDIIFNDGVFTIVTCSP
;
A
#
# COMPACT_ATOMS: atom_id res chain seq x y z
N MET A 1 6.33 -12.26 22.18
CA MET A 1 6.60 -11.10 21.31
C MET A 1 7.51 -11.57 20.21
N ALA A 2 7.11 -11.46 18.95
CA ALA A 2 7.93 -11.85 17.81
C ALA A 2 8.13 -10.64 16.90
N GLN A 3 9.21 -10.67 16.12
CA GLN A 3 9.52 -9.65 15.12
C GLN A 3 9.72 -10.33 13.77
N ILE A 4 9.12 -9.74 12.74
CA ILE A 4 9.31 -10.17 11.35
C ILE A 4 9.90 -8.98 10.61
N THR A 5 11.08 -9.17 10.03
CA THR A 5 11.81 -8.12 9.32
C THR A 5 12.00 -8.52 7.86
N PHE A 6 11.74 -7.58 6.96
CA PHE A 6 11.95 -7.77 5.52
C PHE A 6 12.16 -6.41 4.85
N SER A 7 12.99 -6.39 3.82
CA SER A 7 13.09 -5.22 2.95
C SER A 7 11.85 -5.10 2.07
N HIS A 8 11.45 -3.88 1.74
CA HIS A 8 10.41 -3.67 0.74
C HIS A 8 10.77 -4.20 -0.66
N THR A 9 12.07 -4.34 -0.98
CA THR A 9 12.54 -5.03 -2.18
C THR A 9 12.18 -6.53 -2.13
N GLU A 10 12.40 -7.19 -1.00
CA GLU A 10 11.97 -8.57 -0.79
C GLU A 10 10.45 -8.69 -0.83
N LEU A 11 9.72 -7.76 -0.21
CA LEU A 11 8.27 -7.72 -0.25
C LEU A 11 7.76 -7.71 -1.70
N ILE A 12 8.24 -6.81 -2.55
CA ILE A 12 7.82 -6.75 -3.96
C ILE A 12 8.16 -8.04 -4.70
N LYS A 13 9.35 -8.63 -4.46
CA LYS A 13 9.73 -9.92 -5.06
C LYS A 13 8.79 -11.04 -4.62
N ILE A 14 8.43 -11.11 -3.34
CA ILE A 14 7.48 -12.10 -2.80
C ILE A 14 6.11 -11.92 -3.44
N LEU A 15 5.59 -10.69 -3.47
CA LEU A 15 4.27 -10.40 -4.06
C LEU A 15 4.22 -10.75 -5.54
N PHE A 16 5.27 -10.41 -6.29
CA PHE A 16 5.36 -10.72 -7.72
C PHE A 16 5.48 -12.24 -7.96
N SER A 17 6.37 -12.92 -7.23
CA SER A 17 6.63 -14.36 -7.42
C SER A 17 5.43 -15.25 -7.05
N ASN A 18 4.54 -14.76 -6.18
CA ASN A 18 3.33 -15.47 -5.77
C ASN A 18 2.07 -14.97 -6.51
N GLU A 19 2.22 -14.16 -7.56
CA GLU A 19 1.09 -13.59 -8.33
C GLU A 19 0.06 -12.85 -7.46
N LEU A 20 0.51 -12.26 -6.34
CA LEU A 20 -0.35 -11.57 -5.37
C LEU A 20 -0.63 -10.12 -5.75
N LEU A 21 0.05 -9.59 -6.77
CA LEU A 21 -0.22 -8.26 -7.30
C LEU A 21 -1.41 -8.31 -8.27
N PRO A 22 -2.42 -7.43 -8.11
CA PRO A 22 -3.48 -7.26 -9.09
C PRO A 22 -2.92 -6.97 -10.48
N LYS A 23 -3.59 -7.46 -11.53
CA LYS A 23 -3.17 -7.28 -12.94
C LYS A 23 -3.15 -5.80 -13.36
N GLU A 24 -3.84 -4.95 -12.62
CA GLU A 24 -3.87 -3.51 -12.78
C GLU A 24 -2.58 -2.84 -12.30
N ILE A 25 -1.79 -3.47 -11.44
CA ILE A 25 -0.51 -2.96 -10.97
C ILE A 25 0.60 -3.47 -11.89
N LEU A 26 1.27 -2.54 -12.56
CA LEU A 26 2.29 -2.82 -13.56
C LEU A 26 3.64 -2.25 -13.13
N ARG A 27 4.71 -2.99 -13.46
CA ARG A 27 6.10 -2.54 -13.32
C ARG A 27 6.43 -2.00 -11.91
N PRO A 28 6.13 -2.74 -10.82
CA PRO A 28 6.52 -2.31 -9.49
C PRO A 28 8.04 -2.24 -9.39
N LYS A 29 8.56 -1.14 -8.85
CA LYS A 29 9.98 -0.90 -8.63
C LYS A 29 10.17 -0.17 -7.31
N VAL A 30 11.19 -0.57 -6.57
CA VAL A 30 11.62 0.11 -5.36
C VAL A 30 12.71 1.11 -5.70
N GLU A 31 12.57 2.36 -5.26
CA GLU A 31 13.60 3.41 -5.34
C GLU A 31 13.65 4.19 -4.02
N GLY A 32 14.79 4.17 -3.33
CA GLY A 32 14.88 4.76 -1.99
C GLY A 32 13.90 4.08 -1.05
N ASP A 33 13.02 4.86 -0.43
CA ASP A 33 11.95 4.42 0.49
C ASP A 33 10.57 4.30 -0.19
N GLU A 34 10.50 4.53 -1.51
CA GLU A 34 9.26 4.55 -2.27
C GLU A 34 9.10 3.30 -3.15
N ILE A 35 7.85 2.90 -3.34
CA ILE A 35 7.45 1.88 -4.31
C ILE A 35 6.77 2.59 -5.48
N HIS A 36 7.44 2.63 -6.62
CA HIS A 36 6.90 3.15 -7.88
C HIS A 36 6.19 2.05 -8.65
N PHE A 37 5.02 2.35 -9.20
CA PHE A 37 4.29 1.45 -10.08
C PHE A 37 3.37 2.21 -11.01
N VAL A 38 2.86 1.52 -12.02
CA VAL A 38 1.86 2.06 -12.94
C VAL A 38 0.53 1.37 -12.68
N VAL A 39 -0.51 2.15 -12.41
CA VAL A 39 -1.88 1.63 -12.31
C VAL A 39 -2.54 1.71 -13.67
N LYS A 40 -3.02 0.57 -14.17
CA LYS A 40 -3.90 0.49 -15.33
C LYS A 40 -5.33 0.84 -14.91
N THR A 41 -5.87 1.93 -15.45
CA THR A 41 -7.24 2.36 -15.16
C THR A 41 -8.18 2.02 -16.31
N LYS A 42 -9.49 2.02 -16.02
CA LYS A 42 -10.54 1.86 -17.04
C LYS A 42 -10.97 3.18 -17.68
N LEU A 43 -10.25 4.28 -17.44
CA LEU A 43 -10.62 5.58 -18.01
C LEU A 43 -10.11 5.73 -19.44
N PRO A 44 -10.94 6.29 -20.35
CA PRO A 44 -10.61 6.37 -21.78
C PRO A 44 -9.37 7.23 -22.08
N LEU A 45 -9.15 8.29 -21.30
CA LEU A 45 -8.05 9.26 -21.51
C LEU A 45 -6.86 9.07 -20.56
N LEU A 46 -6.97 8.19 -19.55
CA LEU A 46 -5.98 8.02 -18.47
C LEU A 46 -5.74 6.55 -18.18
N GLN A 47 -5.43 5.78 -19.22
CA GLN A 47 -5.32 4.33 -19.13
C GLN A 47 -4.16 3.87 -18.23
N PHE A 48 -3.09 4.66 -18.11
CA PHE A 48 -1.92 4.33 -17.32
C PHE A 48 -1.54 5.52 -16.45
N VAL A 49 -1.49 5.31 -15.13
CA VAL A 49 -1.17 6.35 -14.15
C VAL A 49 0.06 5.92 -13.36
N PRO A 50 1.21 6.59 -13.54
CA PRO A 50 2.39 6.33 -12.72
C PRO A 50 2.21 6.93 -11.34
N VAL A 51 2.39 6.10 -10.33
CA VAL A 51 2.21 6.44 -8.92
C VAL A 51 3.41 5.98 -8.10
N SER A 52 3.64 6.65 -6.97
CA SER A 52 4.53 6.17 -5.93
C SER A 52 3.76 5.99 -4.62
N LEU A 53 4.16 4.99 -3.84
CA LEU A 53 3.62 4.70 -2.52
C LEU A 53 4.77 4.74 -1.51
N ARG A 54 4.58 5.53 -0.45
CA ARG A 54 5.54 5.70 0.64
C ARG A 54 4.89 5.36 1.96
N TYR A 55 5.54 4.58 2.80
CA TYR A 55 5.04 4.31 4.14
C TYR A 55 5.22 5.54 5.03
N LEU A 56 4.21 5.87 5.84
CA LEU A 56 4.25 7.00 6.76
C LEU A 56 4.32 6.55 8.22
N SER A 57 3.38 5.71 8.65
CA SER A 57 3.29 5.30 10.06
C SER A 57 2.30 4.17 10.28
N TYR A 58 2.30 3.63 11.50
CA TYR A 58 1.26 2.74 12.00
C TYR A 58 0.67 3.35 13.28
N THR A 59 -0.64 3.59 13.29
CA THR A 59 -1.36 4.12 14.45
C THR A 59 -2.79 3.61 14.46
N ASP A 60 -3.35 3.34 15.64
CA ASP A 60 -4.75 2.92 15.81
C ASP A 60 -5.15 1.74 14.89
N ASN A 61 -4.27 0.75 14.78
CA ASN A 61 -4.40 -0.42 13.89
C ASN A 61 -4.42 -0.10 12.38
N ASN A 62 -4.01 1.10 11.97
CA ASN A 62 -3.93 1.50 10.57
C ASN A 62 -2.47 1.65 10.15
N ALA A 63 -2.07 0.91 9.11
CA ALA A 63 -0.85 1.20 8.37
C ALA A 63 -1.16 2.32 7.36
N ILE A 64 -0.48 3.45 7.47
CA ILE A 64 -0.73 4.66 6.72
C ILE A 64 0.37 4.85 5.69
N PHE A 65 -0.03 5.12 4.46
CA PHE A 65 0.82 5.37 3.33
C PHE A 65 0.45 6.69 2.66
N GLU A 66 1.43 7.30 2.00
CA GLU A 66 1.24 8.40 1.06
C GLU A 66 1.27 7.84 -0.36
N LEU A 67 0.26 8.16 -1.15
CA LEU A 67 0.13 7.84 -2.56
C LEU A 67 0.29 9.12 -3.38
N THR A 68 1.35 9.18 -4.19
CA THR A 68 1.68 10.33 -5.03
C THR A 68 1.54 9.95 -6.50
N VAL A 69 1.02 10.86 -7.34
CA VAL A 69 1.05 10.68 -8.80
C VAL A 69 2.22 11.50 -9.34
N VAL A 70 3.06 10.86 -10.15
CA VAL A 70 4.38 11.40 -10.54
C VAL A 70 4.28 12.69 -11.38
N ASN A 71 3.12 13.01 -11.95
CA ASN A 71 2.89 14.23 -12.73
C ASN A 71 2.00 15.24 -11.98
N SER A 72 2.51 16.45 -11.75
CA SER A 72 1.82 17.55 -11.04
C SER A 72 0.51 18.00 -11.71
N SER A 73 0.42 17.91 -13.04
CA SER A 73 -0.81 18.20 -13.78
C SER A 73 -1.87 17.12 -13.54
N LEU A 74 -1.46 15.86 -13.36
CA LEU A 74 -2.36 14.75 -13.05
C LEU A 74 -2.80 14.78 -11.59
N ASN A 75 -1.95 15.24 -10.66
CA ASN A 75 -2.32 15.42 -9.24
C ASN A 75 -3.55 16.32 -9.08
N LYS A 76 -3.61 17.46 -9.80
CA LYS A 76 -4.77 18.36 -9.76
C LYS A 76 -6.03 17.73 -10.36
N MET A 77 -5.88 16.87 -11.37
CA MET A 77 -7.00 16.20 -12.03
C MET A 77 -7.56 15.04 -11.20
N ILE A 78 -6.67 14.25 -10.57
CA ILE A 78 -7.04 13.10 -9.73
C ILE A 78 -7.74 13.54 -8.44
N GLY A 79 -7.24 14.60 -7.80
CA GLY A 79 -7.90 15.21 -6.63
C GLY A 79 -9.27 15.81 -6.95
N ARG A 80 -9.52 16.24 -8.20
CA ARG A 80 -10.82 16.76 -8.65
C ARG A 80 -11.81 15.68 -9.10
N LEU A 81 -11.32 14.55 -9.61
CA LEU A 81 -12.14 13.53 -10.27
C LEU A 81 -12.60 12.40 -9.36
N ASN A 82 -12.25 12.40 -8.06
CA ASN A 82 -12.45 11.25 -7.16
C ASN A 82 -11.99 9.95 -7.85
N LEU A 83 -10.88 10.01 -8.57
CA LEU A 83 -10.44 8.96 -9.48
C LEU A 83 -10.14 7.65 -8.71
N LEU A 84 -9.76 7.79 -7.44
CA LEU A 84 -9.58 6.69 -6.48
C LEU A 84 -10.90 6.16 -5.90
N SER A 85 -12.01 6.92 -5.91
CA SER A 85 -13.32 6.42 -5.46
C SER A 85 -13.92 5.38 -6.42
N LYS A 86 -13.34 5.24 -7.62
CA LYS A 86 -13.66 4.19 -8.58
C LYS A 86 -12.75 2.96 -8.45
N ILE A 87 -11.73 3.03 -7.59
CA ILE A 87 -10.94 1.85 -7.24
C ILE A 87 -11.79 1.08 -6.22
N ASN A 88 -12.18 -0.14 -6.59
CA ASN A 88 -12.80 -1.06 -5.64
C ASN A 88 -11.74 -1.47 -4.62
N ALA A 89 -11.60 -0.66 -3.59
CA ALA A 89 -10.73 -0.96 -2.46
C ALA A 89 -11.42 -2.00 -1.56
N PRO A 90 -10.68 -2.97 -1.01
CA PRO A 90 -11.20 -3.86 0.03
C PRO A 90 -11.70 -3.07 1.24
N ALA A 91 -12.62 -3.64 2.03
CA ALA A 91 -13.23 -2.95 3.16
C ALA A 91 -12.22 -2.50 4.25
N TYR A 92 -11.07 -3.17 4.34
CA TYR A 92 -9.98 -2.80 5.23
C TYR A 92 -9.08 -1.67 4.68
N VAL A 93 -9.32 -1.18 3.46
CA VAL A 93 -8.55 -0.11 2.83
C VAL A 93 -9.40 1.15 2.72
N LYS A 94 -8.88 2.26 3.23
CA LYS A 94 -9.45 3.60 3.08
C LYS A 94 -8.56 4.45 2.19
N LEU A 95 -9.13 5.02 1.13
CA LEU A 95 -8.45 5.89 0.18
C LEU A 95 -8.89 7.34 0.41
N ASP A 96 -8.08 8.11 1.14
CA ASP A 96 -8.28 9.53 1.43
C ASP A 96 -7.13 10.35 0.82
N PHE A 97 -7.14 10.52 -0.52
CA PHE A 97 -6.01 11.10 -1.26
C PHE A 97 -5.43 12.37 -0.59
N PRO A 98 -4.09 12.47 -0.41
CA PRO A 98 -3.06 11.53 -0.86
C PRO A 98 -2.80 10.35 0.08
N LYS A 99 -3.57 10.20 1.17
CA LYS A 99 -3.35 9.13 2.15
C LYS A 99 -4.10 7.86 1.79
N VAL A 100 -3.45 6.72 2.07
CA VAL A 100 -4.04 5.39 2.03
C VAL A 100 -3.86 4.77 3.40
N SER A 101 -4.95 4.34 4.02
CA SER A 101 -4.91 3.65 5.32
C SER A 101 -5.38 2.22 5.16
N VAL A 102 -4.65 1.29 5.76
CA VAL A 102 -4.98 -0.14 5.78
C VAL A 102 -5.24 -0.54 7.23
N ASN A 103 -6.49 -0.86 7.57
CA ASN A 103 -6.84 -1.41 8.87
C ASN A 103 -6.32 -2.85 8.95
N VAL A 104 -5.25 -3.04 9.73
CA VAL A 104 -4.55 -4.32 9.78
C VAL A 104 -5.39 -5.39 10.46
N ASN A 105 -6.18 -5.04 11.48
CA ASN A 105 -7.04 -6.02 12.15
C ASN A 105 -8.14 -6.55 11.23
N GLU A 106 -8.77 -5.68 10.44
CA GLU A 106 -9.77 -6.10 9.45
C GLU A 106 -9.11 -6.91 8.31
N LEU A 107 -7.90 -6.54 7.88
CA LEU A 107 -7.13 -7.34 6.92
C LEU A 107 -6.82 -8.75 7.47
N LEU A 108 -6.35 -8.87 8.71
CA LEU A 108 -6.04 -10.15 9.34
C LEU A 108 -7.30 -11.03 9.46
N LYS A 109 -8.44 -10.43 9.85
CA LYS A 109 -9.75 -11.12 9.88
C LYS A 109 -10.16 -11.61 8.50
N GLU A 110 -10.07 -10.76 7.47
CA GLU A 110 -10.42 -11.15 6.09
C GLU A 110 -9.54 -12.31 5.59
N LYS A 111 -8.26 -12.33 5.96
CA LYS A 111 -7.33 -13.42 5.63
C LYS A 111 -7.41 -14.61 6.58
N ASN A 112 -8.35 -14.62 7.54
CA ASN A 112 -8.52 -15.65 8.55
C ASN A 112 -7.23 -15.95 9.35
N ILE A 113 -6.40 -14.94 9.57
CA ILE A 113 -5.20 -15.02 10.40
C ILE A 113 -5.60 -14.69 11.84
N ARG A 114 -5.39 -15.65 12.75
CA ARG A 114 -5.80 -15.56 14.15
C ARG A 114 -4.61 -15.62 15.09
N GLY A 115 -4.79 -15.12 16.31
CA GLY A 115 -3.77 -15.18 17.37
C GLY A 115 -2.60 -14.21 17.18
N ILE A 116 -2.72 -13.24 16.27
CA ILE A 116 -1.71 -12.22 16.02
C ILE A 116 -2.33 -10.85 16.31
N LEU A 117 -1.70 -10.09 17.20
CA LEU A 117 -1.91 -8.65 17.32
C LEU A 117 -0.62 -7.93 16.92
N LEU A 118 -0.76 -6.86 16.14
CA LEU A 118 0.36 -6.00 15.82
C LEU A 118 0.49 -4.92 16.89
N LYS A 119 1.67 -4.88 17.50
CA LYS A 119 2.06 -3.79 18.39
C LYS A 119 2.54 -2.59 17.58
N ASP A 120 3.35 -2.82 16.56
CA ASP A 120 3.97 -1.76 15.77
C ASP A 120 4.40 -2.23 14.38
N ILE A 121 4.56 -1.27 13.46
CA ILE A 121 5.22 -1.44 12.16
C ILE A 121 6.23 -0.31 12.02
N ILE A 122 7.51 -0.67 12.01
CA ILE A 122 8.62 0.27 11.91
C ILE A 122 9.19 0.15 10.50
N PHE A 123 9.50 1.27 9.86
CA PHE A 123 10.16 1.31 8.56
C PHE A 123 11.36 2.25 8.61
N ASN A 124 12.55 1.70 8.46
CA ASN A 124 13.81 2.44 8.45
C ASN A 124 14.71 1.88 7.35
N ASP A 125 15.35 2.74 6.57
CA ASP A 125 16.34 2.38 5.55
C ASP A 125 15.86 1.26 4.59
N GLY A 126 14.63 1.38 4.07
CA GLY A 126 14.04 0.37 3.17
C GLY A 126 13.56 -0.92 3.85
N VAL A 127 13.65 -1.04 5.17
CA VAL A 127 13.34 -2.27 5.92
C VAL A 127 12.12 -2.10 6.80
N PHE A 128 11.13 -2.96 6.61
CA PHE A 128 9.98 -3.10 7.51
C PHE A 128 10.32 -4.06 8.66
N THR A 129 9.93 -3.68 9.87
CA THR A 129 9.91 -4.55 11.06
C THR A 129 8.50 -4.56 11.64
N ILE A 130 7.82 -5.69 11.53
CA ILE A 130 6.51 -5.93 12.11
C ILE A 130 6.70 -6.52 13.51
N VAL A 131 6.20 -5.82 14.52
CA VAL A 131 6.29 -6.25 15.93
C VAL A 131 4.94 -6.81 16.36
N THR A 132 4.92 -8.07 16.79
CA THR A 132 3.69 -8.72 17.28
C THR A 132 3.66 -8.78 18.81
N CYS A 133 2.48 -8.61 19.38
CA CYS A 133 2.21 -8.88 20.78
C CYS A 133 1.27 -10.09 20.92
N SER A 134 1.28 -10.69 22.11
CA SER A 134 0.28 -11.68 22.47
C SER A 134 -1.09 -10.99 22.56
N PRO A 135 -2.17 -11.67 22.13
CA PRO A 135 -3.55 -11.20 22.30
C PRO A 135 -3.93 -10.87 23.74
#